data_AF-A0A523RF48-F1
#
_entry.id   AF-A0A523RF48-F1
#
_cell.length_a   1.000
_cell.length_b   1.000
_cell.length_c   1.000
_cell.angle_alpha   90.00
_cell.angle_beta   90.00
_cell.angle_gamma   90.00
#
_symmetry.space_group_name_H-M   'P 1'
#
loop_
_entity.id
_entity.type
_entity.pdbx_description
1 polymer ?
#
loop_
_entity_poly.entity_id
_entity_poly.type
_entity_poly.pdbx_seq_one_letter_code
_entity_poly.pdbx_strand_id
1 'polypeptide(L)'
;MAEETEIKIQNLTKFYMLVLLKSNDTVTGYFILKKLQKDLEKTASPTYVYDFLKSLKSQGYVEDVAKSKTSKRSKGYQLTPQGHEFIDRIFIRFNNLIEVAIQSRLEICASCGVRLYDNYHSEKIGNKDLNFCCKHCAKAFKNEQL
;
A
#
# COMPACT_ATOMS: atom_id res chain seq x y z
N MET A 1 2.37 7.37 33.59
CA MET A 1 2.14 8.02 32.29
C MET A 1 1.23 7.09 31.52
N ALA A 2 0.01 7.50 31.19
CA ALA A 2 -0.89 6.64 30.42
C ALA A 2 -0.28 6.43 29.03
N GLU A 3 -0.10 5.18 28.61
CA GLU A 3 0.18 4.87 27.21
C GLU A 3 -1.00 5.40 26.39
N GLU A 4 -0.84 6.54 25.73
CA GLU A 4 -1.78 6.94 24.69
C GLU A 4 -1.74 5.86 23.61
N THR A 5 -2.86 5.15 23.48
CA THR A 5 -2.95 3.97 22.64
C THR A 5 -2.88 4.41 21.19
N GLU A 6 -1.78 4.07 20.50
CA GLU A 6 -1.56 4.41 19.09
C GLU A 6 -2.80 4.08 18.23
N ILE A 7 -3.17 4.99 17.31
CA ILE A 7 -4.37 4.85 16.48
C ILE A 7 -4.32 3.53 15.70
N LYS A 8 -5.33 2.68 15.91
CA LYS A 8 -5.47 1.41 15.19
C LYS A 8 -6.00 1.62 13.76
N ILE A 9 -5.25 1.14 12.78
CA ILE A 9 -5.64 1.12 11.36
C ILE A 9 -6.20 -0.27 11.02
N GLN A 10 -7.53 -0.39 11.10
CA GLN A 10 -8.22 -1.69 11.01
C GLN A 10 -8.93 -1.93 9.67
N ASN A 11 -8.96 -0.94 8.78
CA ASN A 11 -9.64 -1.09 7.50
C ASN A 11 -8.93 -0.35 6.37
N LEU A 12 -9.22 -0.81 5.15
CA LEU A 12 -8.63 -0.29 3.92
C LEU A 12 -8.95 1.19 3.70
N THR A 13 -10.10 1.68 4.14
CA THR A 13 -10.47 3.09 4.03
C THR A 13 -9.51 3.98 4.82
N LYS A 14 -9.25 3.68 6.11
CA LYS A 14 -8.28 4.43 6.92
C LYS A 14 -6.88 4.31 6.35
N PHE A 15 -6.48 3.11 5.94
CA PHE A 15 -5.17 2.90 5.31
C PHE A 15 -4.99 3.77 4.07
N TYR A 16 -5.98 3.77 3.17
CA TYR A 16 -5.94 4.58 1.96
C TYR A 16 -5.97 6.09 2.26
N MET A 17 -6.67 6.54 3.31
CA MET A 17 -6.57 7.93 3.78
C MET A 17 -5.13 8.29 4.19
N LEU A 18 -4.40 7.39 4.86
CA LEU A 18 -2.99 7.60 5.19
C LEU A 18 -2.10 7.66 3.93
N VAL A 19 -2.40 6.83 2.92
CA VAL A 19 -1.73 6.92 1.60
C VAL A 19 -1.93 8.30 0.98
N LEU A 20 -3.16 8.82 0.96
CA LEU A 20 -3.42 10.15 0.42
C LEU A 20 -2.66 11.23 1.20
N LEU A 21 -2.60 11.15 2.52
CA LEU A 21 -1.86 12.08 3.37
C LEU A 21 -0.34 12.01 3.14
N LYS A 22 0.23 10.82 2.89
CA LYS A 22 1.67 10.64 2.62
C LYS A 22 2.06 11.09 1.22
N SER A 23 1.17 10.93 0.24
CA SER A 23 1.47 11.20 -1.17
C SER A 23 1.19 12.64 -1.63
N ASN A 24 0.68 13.51 -0.74
CA ASN A 24 0.34 14.88 -1.09
C ASN A 24 0.76 15.82 0.04
N ASP A 25 1.34 16.98 -0.30
CA ASP A 25 1.77 17.98 0.69
C ASP A 25 0.59 18.55 1.51
N THR A 26 -0.59 18.64 0.90
CA THR A 26 -1.80 19.14 1.57
C THR A 26 -3.04 18.41 1.07
N VAL A 27 -3.88 17.96 2.01
CA VAL A 27 -5.06 17.15 1.71
C VAL A 27 -6.31 17.73 2.36
N THR A 28 -7.37 17.94 1.59
CA THR A 28 -8.69 18.32 2.15
C THR A 28 -9.56 17.09 2.38
N GLY A 29 -10.50 17.19 3.34
CA GLY A 29 -11.50 16.12 3.55
C GLY A 29 -12.34 15.85 2.30
N TYR A 30 -12.66 16.90 1.52
CA TYR A 30 -13.34 16.74 0.23
C TYR A 30 -12.51 15.96 -0.80
N PHE A 31 -11.21 16.25 -0.91
CA PHE A 31 -10.32 15.49 -1.78
C PHE A 31 -10.28 14.01 -1.41
N ILE A 32 -10.18 13.71 -0.11
CA ILE A 32 -10.22 12.33 0.39
C ILE A 32 -11.52 11.63 -0.01
N LEU A 33 -12.68 12.26 0.23
CA LEU A 33 -13.97 11.69 -0.14
C LEU A 33 -14.06 11.39 -1.64
N LYS A 34 -13.61 12.32 -2.49
CA LYS A 34 -13.58 12.14 -3.94
C LYS A 34 -12.68 10.98 -4.35
N LYS A 35 -11.51 10.84 -3.72
CA LYS A 35 -10.55 9.78 -4.01
C LYS A 35 -11.00 8.41 -3.52
N LEU A 36 -11.60 8.32 -2.34
CA LEU A 36 -12.21 7.08 -1.84
C LEU A 36 -13.29 6.56 -2.79
N GLN A 37 -14.17 7.44 -3.28
CA GLN A 37 -15.21 7.05 -4.23
C GLN A 37 -14.62 6.58 -5.57
N LYS A 38 -13.62 7.31 -6.08
CA LYS A 38 -13.03 7.03 -7.40
C LYS A 38 -12.16 5.77 -7.40
N ASP A 39 -11.28 5.63 -6.42
CA ASP A 39 -10.19 4.66 -6.47
C ASP A 39 -10.55 3.36 -5.73
N LEU A 40 -11.51 3.37 -4.79
CA LEU A 40 -11.97 2.18 -4.07
C LEU A 40 -13.42 1.77 -4.37
N GLU A 41 -14.13 2.51 -5.24
CA GLU A 41 -15.57 2.35 -5.50
C GLU A 41 -16.43 2.37 -4.21
N LYS A 42 -15.92 3.00 -3.14
CA LYS A 42 -16.55 3.04 -1.82
C LYS A 42 -16.96 4.44 -1.42
N THR A 43 -18.22 4.58 -1.00
CA THR A 43 -18.73 5.79 -0.35
C THR A 43 -18.39 5.76 1.14
N ALA A 44 -17.32 6.45 1.56
CA ALA A 44 -17.14 6.76 2.97
C ALA A 44 -18.02 7.95 3.36
N SER A 45 -18.66 7.90 4.52
CA SER A 45 -19.42 9.06 5.00
C SER A 45 -18.47 10.23 5.32
N PRO A 46 -18.88 11.49 5.08
CA PRO A 46 -18.10 12.65 5.49
C PRO A 46 -17.71 12.59 6.98
N THR A 47 -18.65 12.24 7.85
CA THR A 47 -18.42 12.08 9.29
C THR A 47 -17.27 11.13 9.59
N TYR A 48 -17.25 9.95 8.96
CA TYR A 48 -16.19 8.97 9.15
C TYR A 48 -14.80 9.51 8.76
N VAL A 49 -14.72 10.22 7.64
CA VAL A 49 -13.47 10.85 7.16
C VAL A 49 -13.01 11.94 8.14
N TYR A 50 -13.90 12.84 8.53
CA TYR A 50 -13.54 13.96 9.41
C TYR A 50 -13.23 13.51 10.84
N ASP A 51 -13.92 12.49 11.37
CA ASP A 51 -13.62 11.92 12.68
C ASP A 51 -12.23 11.28 12.71
N PHE A 52 -11.84 10.59 11.63
CA PHE A 52 -10.50 10.02 11.54
C PHE A 52 -9.41 11.10 11.43
N LEU A 53 -9.62 12.13 10.61
CA LEU A 53 -8.70 13.28 10.52
C LEU A 53 -8.58 14.00 11.87
N LYS A 54 -9.68 14.17 12.60
CA LYS A 54 -9.69 14.74 13.94
C LYS A 54 -8.90 13.89 14.92
N SER A 55 -9.04 12.56 14.85
CA SER A 55 -8.26 11.62 15.67
C SER A 55 -6.76 11.73 15.38
N LEU A 56 -6.35 11.71 14.10
CA LEU A 56 -4.96 11.92 13.69
C LEU A 56 -4.40 13.25 14.22
N LYS A 57 -5.20 14.32 14.14
CA LYS A 57 -4.83 15.65 14.62
C LYS A 57 -4.67 15.69 16.13
N SER A 58 -5.60 15.10 16.89
CA SER A 58 -5.53 15.06 18.36
C SER A 58 -4.30 14.31 18.87
N GLN A 59 -3.76 13.41 18.05
CA GLN A 59 -2.57 12.61 18.35
C GLN A 59 -1.28 13.21 17.75
N GLY A 60 -1.37 14.41 17.17
CA GLY A 60 -0.21 15.14 16.63
C GLY A 60 0.33 14.61 15.30
N TYR A 61 -0.37 13.69 14.62
CA TYR A 61 0.09 13.12 13.35
C TYR A 61 -0.18 14.03 12.14
N VAL A 62 -1.20 14.88 12.23
CA VAL A 62 -1.51 15.88 11.19
C VAL A 62 -1.79 17.23 11.83
N GLU A 63 -1.59 18.29 11.05
CA GLU A 63 -1.92 19.65 11.45
C GLU A 63 -2.69 20.39 10.35
N ASP A 64 -3.39 21.46 10.73
CA ASP A 64 -4.08 22.31 9.77
C ASP A 64 -3.07 23.15 8.99
N VAL A 65 -3.20 23.17 7.67
CA VAL A 65 -2.46 24.12 6.85
C VAL A 65 -3.04 25.52 7.07
N ALA A 66 -2.16 26.45 7.48
CA ALA A 66 -2.54 27.81 7.84
C ALA A 66 -3.45 28.47 6.81
N LYS A 67 -4.47 29.18 7.31
CA LYS A 67 -5.44 29.88 6.50
C LYS A 67 -4.75 31.00 5.71
N SER A 68 -5.17 31.23 4.47
CA SER A 68 -4.85 32.50 3.81
C SER A 68 -5.66 33.62 4.49
N LYS A 69 -5.14 34.87 4.47
CA LYS A 69 -5.81 36.05 5.03
C LYS A 69 -7.26 36.26 4.52
N THR A 70 -7.60 35.65 3.39
CA THR A 70 -8.88 35.77 2.68
C THR A 70 -9.90 34.66 2.95
N SER A 71 -9.56 33.55 3.63
CA SER A 71 -10.50 32.44 3.86
C SER A 71 -10.54 31.99 5.32
N LYS A 72 -11.75 31.86 5.88
CA LYS A 72 -11.97 31.29 7.22
C LYS A 72 -11.82 29.77 7.28
N ARG A 73 -11.74 29.07 6.13
CA ARG A 73 -11.62 27.60 6.07
C ARG A 73 -10.15 27.17 5.98
N SER A 74 -9.80 26.11 6.73
CA SER A 74 -8.49 25.44 6.62
C SER A 74 -8.24 25.02 5.17
N LYS A 75 -6.98 25.16 4.69
CA LYS A 75 -6.60 24.71 3.34
C LYS A 75 -6.53 23.18 3.24
N GLY A 76 -6.59 22.48 4.36
CA GLY A 76 -6.46 21.04 4.44
C GLY A 76 -5.56 20.64 5.61
N TYR A 77 -5.10 19.40 5.55
CA TYR A 77 -4.24 18.77 6.53
C TYR A 77 -2.89 18.47 5.88
N GLN A 78 -1.82 18.60 6.65
CA GLN A 78 -0.49 18.12 6.29
C GLN A 78 0.06 17.22 7.39
N LEU A 79 0.97 16.32 7.04
CA LEU A 79 1.62 15.46 8.01
C LEU A 79 2.64 16.26 8.84
N THR A 80 2.70 15.93 10.12
CA THR A 80 3.82 16.34 10.98
C THR A 80 4.97 15.34 10.82
N PRO A 81 6.18 15.64 11.33
CA PRO A 81 7.26 14.66 11.38
C PRO A 81 6.85 13.35 12.08
N GLN A 82 6.13 13.46 13.22
CA GLN A 82 5.59 12.30 13.94
C GLN A 82 4.56 11.53 13.11
N GLY A 83 3.74 12.24 12.32
CA GLY A 83 2.80 11.64 11.38
C GLY A 83 3.46 10.81 10.30
N HIS A 84 4.59 11.27 9.76
CA HIS A 84 5.37 10.50 8.79
C HIS A 84 5.89 9.20 9.40
N GLU A 85 6.49 9.25 10.59
CA GLU A 85 6.99 8.05 11.27
C GLU A 85 5.87 7.05 11.58
N PHE A 86 4.72 7.53 12.04
CA PHE A 86 3.53 6.72 12.29
C PHE A 86 3.08 5.98 11.01
N ILE A 87 2.92 6.71 9.91
CA ILE A 87 2.47 6.12 8.65
C ILE A 87 3.50 5.11 8.10
N ASP A 88 4.79 5.39 8.23
CA ASP A 88 5.85 4.50 7.74
C ASP A 88 5.81 3.15 8.49
N ARG A 89 5.55 3.16 9.81
CA ARG A 89 5.31 1.92 10.58
C ARG A 89 4.09 1.14 10.09
N ILE A 90 3.00 1.83 9.76
CA ILE A 90 1.80 1.19 9.22
C ILE A 90 2.07 0.60 7.84
N PHE A 91 2.85 1.28 7.00
CA PHE A 91 3.19 0.80 5.65
C PHE A 91 4.09 -0.43 5.70
N ILE A 92 5.04 -0.50 6.63
CA ILE A 92 5.85 -1.71 6.85
C ILE A 92 4.95 -2.91 7.17
N ARG A 93 3.99 -2.74 8.10
CA ARG A 93 3.04 -3.82 8.44
C ARG A 93 2.22 -4.26 7.23
N PHE A 94 1.77 -3.32 6.39
CA PHE A 94 1.03 -3.65 5.18
C PHE A 94 1.90 -4.30 4.11
N ASN A 95 3.14 -3.86 3.94
CA ASN A 95 4.11 -4.46 3.02
C ASN A 95 4.37 -5.93 3.38
N ASN A 96 4.51 -6.25 4.67
CA ASN A 96 4.68 -7.63 5.11
C ASN A 96 3.48 -8.51 4.72
N LEU A 97 2.25 -7.98 4.76
CA LEU A 97 1.06 -8.71 4.30
C LEU A 97 1.07 -8.94 2.79
N ILE A 98 1.46 -7.92 2.00
CA ILE A 98 1.62 -8.05 0.55
C ILE A 98 2.69 -9.09 0.22
N GLU A 99 3.82 -9.04 0.92
CA GLU A 99 4.94 -9.96 0.70
C GLU A 99 4.51 -11.40 0.92
N VAL A 100 3.79 -11.69 2.02
CA VAL A 100 3.24 -13.03 2.28
C VAL A 100 2.32 -13.49 1.14
N ALA A 101 1.44 -12.60 0.66
CA ALA A 101 0.55 -12.92 -0.45
C ALA A 101 1.32 -13.19 -1.76
N ILE A 102 2.36 -12.43 -2.06
CA ILE A 102 3.21 -12.63 -3.24
C ILE A 102 4.00 -13.94 -3.13
N GLN A 103 4.65 -14.20 -1.99
CA GLN A 103 5.48 -15.39 -1.78
C GLN A 103 4.68 -16.68 -2.01
N SER A 104 3.40 -16.71 -1.62
CA SER A 104 2.51 -17.87 -1.84
C SER A 104 2.24 -18.22 -3.31
N ARG A 105 2.59 -17.34 -4.24
CA ARG A 105 2.37 -17.50 -5.68
C ARG A 105 3.66 -17.68 -6.46
N LEU A 106 4.81 -17.74 -5.77
CA LEU A 106 6.09 -17.85 -6.44
C LEU A 106 6.33 -19.27 -6.91
N GLU A 107 6.61 -19.40 -8.20
CA GLU A 107 7.09 -20.63 -8.82
C GLU A 107 8.62 -20.65 -8.83
N ILE A 108 9.23 -21.81 -9.12
CA ILE A 108 10.68 -21.94 -9.24
C ILE A 108 11.05 -22.30 -10.67
N CYS A 109 12.03 -21.60 -11.23
CA CYS A 109 12.59 -21.94 -12.52
C CYS A 109 13.26 -23.31 -12.47
N ALA A 110 12.79 -24.26 -13.28
CA ALA A 110 13.31 -25.63 -13.32
C ALA A 110 14.78 -25.75 -13.74
N SER A 111 15.33 -24.73 -14.42
CA SER A 111 16.74 -24.68 -14.83
C SER A 111 17.64 -23.97 -13.80
N CYS A 112 17.49 -22.66 -13.61
CA CYS A 112 18.42 -21.86 -12.79
C CYS A 112 18.00 -21.66 -11.32
N GLY A 113 16.81 -22.13 -10.91
CA GLY A 113 16.34 -22.05 -9.53
C GLY A 113 15.85 -20.68 -9.04
N VAL A 114 15.80 -19.65 -9.90
CA VAL A 114 15.23 -18.34 -9.50
C VAL A 114 13.73 -18.44 -9.23
N ARG A 115 13.23 -17.65 -8.26
CA ARG A 115 11.79 -17.51 -7.97
C ARG A 115 11.10 -16.68 -9.04
N LEU A 116 9.91 -17.11 -9.46
CA LEU A 116 9.16 -16.57 -10.59
C LEU A 116 7.83 -16.00 -10.12
N TYR A 117 7.47 -14.82 -10.63
CA TYR A 117 6.18 -14.17 -10.36
C TYR A 117 5.51 -13.81 -11.70
N ASP A 118 4.33 -14.37 -11.95
CA ASP A 118 3.42 -14.20 -13.11
C ASP A 118 4.03 -14.43 -14.52
N ASN A 119 5.05 -13.67 -14.93
CA ASN A 119 5.57 -13.64 -16.31
C ASN A 119 6.76 -14.58 -16.52
N TYR A 120 6.51 -15.89 -16.58
CA TYR A 120 7.53 -16.89 -16.88
C TYR A 120 7.18 -17.72 -18.12
N HIS A 121 8.21 -18.36 -18.68
CA HIS A 121 8.10 -19.22 -19.85
C HIS A 121 7.77 -20.65 -19.40
N SER A 122 6.61 -21.17 -19.78
CA SER A 122 6.20 -22.54 -19.44
C SER A 122 6.31 -23.47 -20.64
N GLU A 123 6.87 -24.66 -20.43
CA GLU A 123 6.92 -25.71 -21.44
C GLU A 123 6.63 -27.08 -20.83
N LYS A 124 6.01 -27.94 -21.64
CA LYS A 124 5.85 -29.35 -21.32
C LYS A 124 7.07 -30.14 -21.77
N ILE A 125 7.77 -30.76 -20.84
CA ILE A 125 8.95 -31.60 -21.10
C ILE A 125 8.65 -32.98 -20.49
N GLY A 126 8.48 -33.99 -21.37
CA GLY A 126 7.92 -35.29 -20.97
C GLY A 126 6.46 -35.16 -20.50
N ASN A 127 6.17 -35.66 -19.30
CA ASN A 127 4.85 -35.58 -18.66
C ASN A 127 4.73 -34.48 -17.59
N LYS A 128 5.71 -33.55 -17.52
CA LYS A 128 5.70 -32.45 -16.54
C LYS A 128 5.59 -31.11 -17.24
N ASP A 129 4.72 -30.25 -16.72
CA ASP A 129 4.71 -28.82 -17.05
C ASP A 129 5.74 -28.12 -16.18
N LEU A 130 6.71 -27.46 -16.82
CA LEU A 130 7.84 -26.82 -16.14
C LEU A 130 7.87 -25.33 -16.44
N ASN A 131 8.23 -24.56 -15.42
CA ASN A 131 8.34 -23.10 -15.50
C ASN A 131 9.81 -22.67 -15.60
N PHE A 132 10.08 -21.67 -16.42
CA PHE A 132 11.43 -21.15 -16.66
C PHE A 132 11.43 -19.62 -16.66
N CYS A 133 12.48 -18.99 -16.14
CA CYS A 133 12.56 -17.53 -16.17
C CYS A 133 12.65 -16.95 -17.60
N CYS A 134 13.10 -17.75 -18.56
CA CYS A 134 13.18 -17.39 -19.97
C CYS A 134 13.33 -18.62 -20.87
N LYS A 135 13.17 -18.41 -22.19
CA LYS A 135 13.42 -19.43 -23.23
C LYS A 135 14.84 -20.03 -23.21
N HIS A 136 15.83 -19.28 -22.72
CA HIS A 136 17.21 -19.76 -22.65
C HIS A 136 17.39 -20.82 -21.56
N CYS A 137 16.74 -20.63 -20.41
CA CYS A 137 16.68 -21.64 -19.34
C CYS A 137 15.96 -22.91 -19.79
N ALA A 138 14.84 -22.77 -20.52
CA ALA A 138 14.15 -23.94 -21.09
C ALA A 138 15.05 -24.72 -22.06
N LYS A 139 15.77 -24.01 -22.94
CA LYS A 139 16.72 -24.63 -23.88
C LYS A 139 17.88 -25.33 -23.15
N ALA A 140 18.49 -24.67 -22.16
CA ALA A 140 19.59 -25.23 -21.39
C ALA A 140 19.15 -26.53 -20.68
N PHE A 141 18.00 -26.49 -20.01
CA PHE A 141 17.43 -27.66 -19.33
C PHE A 141 17.19 -28.85 -20.25
N LYS A 142 16.66 -28.62 -21.46
CA LYS A 142 16.47 -29.69 -22.46
C LYS A 142 17.80 -30.30 -22.91
N ASN A 143 18.82 -29.47 -23.10
CA ASN A 143 20.12 -29.93 -23.56
C ASN A 143 20.84 -30.79 -22.53
N GLU A 144 20.61 -30.55 -21.23
CA GLU A 144 21.19 -31.35 -20.13
C GLU A 144 20.47 -32.69 -19.90
N GLN A 145 19.27 -32.87 -20.48
CA GLN A 145 18.49 -34.11 -20.40
C GLN A 145 18.68 -35.06 -21.60
N LEU A 146 19.52 -34.67 -22.57
CA LEU A 146 19.95 -35.48 -23.72
C LEU A 146 21.30 -36.14 -23.43
#